data_AF-A0A921KXH8-F1
#
_entry.id   AF-A0A921KXH8-F1
#
_cell.length_a   1.000
_cell.length_b   1.000
_cell.length_c   1.000
_cell.angle_alpha   90.00
_cell.angle_beta   90.00
_cell.angle_gamma   90.00
#
_symmetry.space_group_name_H-M   'P 1'
#
loop_
_entity.id
_entity.type
_entity.pdbx_description
1 polymer ?
#
loop_
_entity_poly.entity_id
_entity_poly.type
_entity_poly.pdbx_seq_one_letter_code
_entity_poly.pdbx_strand_id
1 'polypeptide(L)'
;MKYIWMIILLSTLLYGGCQDVKVGYLFTHNAKYNPDSVVFKANLDDANDDDAHRKKFEIPWQSQSLEGVQGTNPIRYSIERIDSDHNNPEILNQFSSVQKGVIQLPWNHSVPQGKYAISLRISNEGYSVVLDSMIMVIIK
;
A
#
# COMPACT_ATOMS: atom_id res chain seq x y z
N MET A 1 -24.70 -7.20 58.53
CA MET A 1 -25.42 -6.86 57.28
C MET A 1 -24.86 -5.62 56.57
N LYS A 2 -24.63 -4.49 57.27
CA LYS A 2 -24.17 -3.21 56.67
C LYS A 2 -22.77 -3.24 56.03
N TYR A 3 -21.84 -4.03 56.57
CA TYR A 3 -20.46 -4.15 56.07
C TYR A 3 -20.33 -5.05 54.82
N ILE A 4 -21.29 -5.97 54.61
CA ILE A 4 -21.27 -6.90 53.47
C ILE A 4 -21.52 -6.14 52.16
N TRP A 5 -22.43 -5.16 52.19
CA TRP A 5 -22.71 -4.27 51.06
C TRP A 5 -21.52 -3.37 50.74
N MET A 6 -20.78 -2.93 51.76
CA MET A 6 -19.57 -2.11 51.60
C MET A 6 -18.42 -2.91 50.96
N ILE A 7 -18.28 -4.20 51.30
CA ILE A 7 -17.26 -5.09 50.73
C ILE A 7 -17.57 -5.41 49.25
N ILE A 8 -18.84 -5.61 48.90
CA ILE A 8 -19.27 -5.85 47.50
C ILE A 8 -19.09 -4.60 46.62
N LEU A 9 -19.31 -3.42 47.18
CA LEU A 9 -19.07 -2.14 46.49
C LEU A 9 -17.57 -1.91 46.25
N LEU A 10 -16.71 -2.32 47.18
CA LEU A 10 -15.26 -2.15 47.07
C LEU A 10 -14.62 -3.16 46.11
N SER A 11 -15.16 -4.38 46.00
CA SER A 11 -14.67 -5.40 45.07
C SER A 11 -15.02 -5.10 43.62
N THR A 12 -16.17 -4.47 43.35
CA THR A 12 -16.58 -4.06 41.98
C THR A 12 -15.72 -2.92 41.41
N LEU A 13 -15.13 -2.07 42.26
CA LEU A 13 -14.18 -1.03 41.87
C LEU A 13 -12.82 -1.57 41.37
N LEU A 14 -12.46 -2.81 41.69
CA LEU A 14 -11.17 -3.42 41.31
C LEU A 14 -11.19 -4.14 39.94
N TYR A 15 -12.35 -4.29 39.30
CA TYR A 15 -12.49 -4.99 38.00
C TYR A 15 -12.51 -4.05 36.78
N GLY A 16 -12.42 -2.73 36.94
CA GLY A 16 -12.53 -1.75 35.84
C GLY A 16 -11.28 -1.52 34.99
N GLY A 17 -10.19 -2.26 35.23
CA GLY A 17 -8.86 -1.92 34.70
C GLY A 17 -8.33 -2.86 33.62
N CYS A 18 -9.07 -3.09 32.53
CA CYS A 18 -8.49 -3.65 31.31
C CYS A 18 -8.74 -2.66 30.16
N GLN A 19 -7.90 -1.63 30.08
CA GLN A 19 -7.81 -0.84 28.86
C GLN A 19 -6.87 -1.58 27.93
N ASP A 20 -7.43 -2.19 26.89
CA ASP A 20 -6.68 -2.82 25.81
C ASP A 20 -5.88 -1.72 25.09
N VAL A 21 -4.61 -1.57 25.45
CA VAL A 21 -3.73 -0.57 24.86
C VAL A 21 -3.29 -1.10 23.50
N LYS A 22 -3.76 -0.48 22.42
CA LYS A 22 -3.35 -0.88 21.07
C LYS A 22 -1.83 -0.81 20.95
N VAL A 23 -1.21 -1.94 20.61
CA VAL A 23 0.24 -2.04 20.39
C VAL A 23 0.59 -1.28 19.11
N GLY A 24 1.63 -0.44 19.18
CA GLY A 24 2.22 0.23 18.02
C GLY A 24 1.55 1.53 17.58
N TYR A 25 2.05 2.07 16.47
CA TYR A 25 1.54 3.30 15.85
C TYR A 25 1.71 3.25 14.33
N LEU A 26 0.92 4.04 13.60
CA LEU A 26 1.05 4.25 12.17
C LEU A 26 0.75 5.71 11.82
N PHE A 27 1.74 6.41 11.28
CA PHE A 27 1.64 7.78 10.79
C PHE A 27 1.90 7.81 9.29
N THR A 28 0.90 8.31 8.54
CA THR A 28 0.91 8.40 7.08
C THR A 28 0.64 9.82 6.57
N HIS A 29 0.64 10.83 7.45
CA HIS A 29 0.30 12.22 7.10
C HIS A 29 1.26 12.84 6.08
N ASN A 30 2.53 12.42 6.08
CA ASN A 30 3.53 12.85 5.11
C ASN A 30 3.77 11.81 4.01
N ALA A 31 2.92 10.79 3.91
CA ALA A 31 3.08 9.75 2.92
C ALA A 31 2.98 10.36 1.52
N LYS A 32 4.00 10.18 0.68
CA LYS A 32 4.02 10.67 -0.70
C LYS A 32 5.00 9.89 -1.57
N TYR A 33 4.71 9.85 -2.85
CA TYR A 33 5.70 9.48 -3.86
C TYR A 33 6.42 10.72 -4.36
N ASN A 34 7.70 10.57 -4.67
CA ASN A 34 8.51 11.61 -5.28
C ASN A 34 9.42 10.99 -6.36
N PRO A 35 9.11 11.15 -7.66
CA PRO A 35 7.95 11.87 -8.21
C PRO A 35 6.61 11.17 -7.93
N ASP A 36 5.51 11.92 -8.03
CA ASP A 36 4.13 11.44 -7.87
C ASP A 36 3.59 10.67 -9.09
N SER A 37 4.42 10.53 -10.13
CA SER A 37 4.09 9.82 -11.35
C SER A 37 5.28 9.04 -11.90
N VAL A 38 4.99 7.96 -12.62
CA VAL A 38 6.00 7.12 -13.28
C VAL A 38 5.51 6.68 -14.65
N VAL A 39 6.43 6.56 -15.61
CA VAL A 39 6.13 6.14 -16.98
C VAL A 39 6.63 4.73 -17.22
N PHE A 40 5.75 3.83 -17.64
CA PHE A 40 6.09 2.48 -18.09
C PHE A 40 5.75 2.32 -19.56
N LYS A 41 6.49 1.47 -20.29
CA LYS A 41 6.21 1.21 -21.71
C LYS A 41 5.23 0.06 -21.88
N ALA A 42 4.20 0.26 -22.71
CA ALA A 42 3.26 -0.78 -23.14
C ALA A 42 3.93 -1.86 -23.99
N ASN A 43 4.82 -1.43 -24.89
CA ASN A 43 5.52 -2.30 -25.83
C ASN A 43 7.02 -2.03 -25.76
N LEU A 44 7.82 -3.09 -25.69
CA LEU A 44 9.27 -3.03 -25.74
C LEU A 44 9.73 -3.07 -27.20
N ASP A 45 10.68 -2.22 -27.56
CA ASP A 45 11.29 -2.20 -28.89
C ASP A 45 12.59 -3.01 -28.88
N ASP A 46 12.63 -4.13 -29.60
CA ASP A 46 13.82 -4.99 -29.69
C ASP A 46 15.02 -4.29 -30.36
N ALA A 47 14.80 -3.19 -31.11
CA ALA A 47 15.86 -2.36 -31.67
C ALA A 47 16.48 -1.38 -30.65
N ASN A 48 15.85 -1.20 -29.49
CA ASN A 48 16.36 -0.38 -28.40
C ASN A 48 17.14 -1.27 -27.41
N ASP A 49 18.42 -0.95 -27.18
CA ASP A 49 19.30 -1.77 -26.33
C ASP A 49 18.78 -1.92 -24.89
N ASP A 50 18.17 -0.87 -24.31
CA ASP A 50 17.64 -0.91 -22.94
C ASP A 50 16.40 -1.83 -22.85
N ASP A 51 15.52 -1.78 -23.84
CA ASP A 51 14.33 -2.62 -23.93
C ASP A 51 14.70 -4.08 -24.20
N ALA A 52 15.67 -4.33 -25.09
CA ALA A 52 16.21 -5.65 -25.35
C ALA A 52 16.87 -6.24 -24.09
N HIS A 53 17.66 -5.43 -23.36
CA HIS A 53 18.24 -5.83 -22.07
C HIS A 53 17.15 -6.17 -21.05
N ARG A 54 16.12 -5.33 -20.91
CA ARG A 54 15.00 -5.57 -20.02
C ARG A 54 14.27 -6.88 -20.33
N LYS A 55 13.99 -7.14 -21.59
CA LYS A 55 13.33 -8.38 -22.06
C LYS A 55 14.21 -9.59 -21.78
N LYS A 56 15.51 -9.50 -22.08
CA LYS A 56 16.49 -10.57 -21.86
C LYS A 56 16.65 -10.95 -20.39
N PHE A 57 16.58 -9.98 -19.50
CA PHE A 57 16.72 -10.18 -18.05
C PHE A 57 15.39 -10.13 -17.30
N GLU A 58 14.27 -10.10 -18.03
CA GLU A 58 12.91 -10.11 -17.49
C GLU A 58 12.66 -9.02 -16.42
N ILE A 59 13.25 -7.84 -16.61
CA ILE A 59 13.27 -6.77 -15.59
C ILE A 59 11.88 -6.09 -15.52
N PRO A 60 11.15 -6.19 -14.39
CA PRO A 60 9.85 -5.55 -14.27
C PRO A 60 9.97 -4.02 -14.23
N TRP A 61 8.88 -3.35 -14.59
CA TRP A 61 8.72 -1.92 -14.36
C TRP A 61 8.46 -1.65 -12.88
N GLN A 62 9.12 -0.65 -12.31
CA GLN A 62 9.00 -0.31 -10.89
C GLN A 62 8.92 1.22 -10.69
N SER A 63 8.11 1.65 -9.73
CA SER A 63 8.09 3.03 -9.23
C SER A 63 9.18 3.29 -8.19
N GLN A 64 9.31 4.53 -7.75
CA GLN A 64 10.01 4.85 -6.50
C GLN A 64 9.26 4.29 -5.30
N SER A 65 9.95 4.15 -4.16
CA SER A 65 9.33 3.76 -2.89
C SER A 65 8.47 4.88 -2.31
N LEU A 66 7.42 4.51 -1.58
CA LEU A 66 6.62 5.47 -0.83
C LEU A 66 7.43 6.03 0.34
N GLU A 67 7.52 7.35 0.43
CA GLU A 67 8.22 8.06 1.51
C GLU A 67 7.24 8.56 2.56
N GLY A 68 7.73 8.92 3.75
CA GLY A 68 6.93 9.61 4.78
C GLY A 68 5.97 8.72 5.59
N VAL A 69 6.09 7.40 5.48
CA VAL A 69 5.37 6.43 6.32
C VAL A 69 6.23 6.07 7.53
N GLN A 70 5.67 6.23 8.73
CA GLN A 70 6.31 5.87 9.99
C GLN A 70 5.38 4.98 10.80
N GLY A 71 5.91 3.89 11.36
CA GLY A 71 5.10 2.99 12.15
C GLY A 71 5.88 1.83 12.74
N THR A 72 5.23 1.07 13.62
CA THR A 72 5.79 -0.15 14.19
C THR A 72 5.83 -1.24 13.12
N ASN A 73 6.98 -1.89 12.96
CA ASN A 73 7.15 -3.02 12.03
C ASN A 73 6.38 -4.26 12.54
N PRO A 74 5.87 -5.12 11.63
CA PRO A 74 5.95 -5.00 10.17
C PRO A 74 4.86 -4.10 9.58
N ILE A 75 5.26 -3.14 8.72
CA ILE A 75 4.33 -2.34 7.92
C ILE A 75 4.08 -3.05 6.58
N ARG A 76 2.80 -3.24 6.25
CA ARG A 76 2.34 -3.86 5.00
C ARG A 76 1.79 -2.80 4.06
N TYR A 77 2.08 -2.98 2.78
CA TYR A 77 1.62 -2.14 1.68
C TYR A 77 0.90 -3.02 0.67
N SER A 78 -0.31 -2.65 0.29
CA SER A 78 -1.09 -3.35 -0.73
C SER A 78 -1.84 -2.36 -1.60
N ILE A 79 -2.07 -2.73 -2.86
CA ILE A 79 -2.95 -1.97 -3.76
C ILE A 79 -4.38 -2.16 -3.28
N GLU A 80 -5.07 -1.05 -3.01
CA GLU A 80 -6.48 -1.05 -2.63
C GLU A 80 -7.38 -0.91 -3.85
N ARG A 81 -7.04 0.05 -4.73
CA ARG A 81 -7.83 0.39 -5.91
C ARG A 81 -6.94 0.97 -6.99
N ILE A 82 -7.31 0.71 -8.23
CA ILE A 82 -6.69 1.33 -9.40
C ILE A 82 -7.80 2.00 -10.20
N ASP A 83 -7.73 3.32 -10.29
CA ASP A 83 -8.69 4.13 -11.04
C ASP A 83 -8.09 4.42 -12.43
N SER A 84 -8.80 4.01 -13.49
CA SER A 84 -8.39 4.23 -14.88
C SER A 84 -9.59 4.24 -15.82
N ASP A 85 -9.39 4.72 -17.05
CA ASP A 85 -10.41 4.65 -18.11
C ASP A 85 -10.72 3.20 -18.53
N HIS A 86 -9.86 2.25 -18.15
CA HIS A 86 -9.96 0.83 -18.48
C HIS A 86 -10.42 0.03 -17.25
N ASN A 87 -11.72 -0.23 -17.15
CA ASN A 87 -12.31 -0.91 -15.99
C ASN A 87 -12.27 -2.46 -16.09
N ASN A 88 -11.18 -3.03 -16.60
CA ASN A 88 -11.02 -4.49 -16.74
C ASN A 88 -10.17 -5.07 -15.59
N PRO A 89 -10.74 -5.90 -14.69
CA PRO A 89 -10.03 -6.48 -13.56
C PRO A 89 -8.80 -7.31 -13.92
N GLU A 90 -8.80 -8.01 -15.06
CA GLU A 90 -7.66 -8.84 -15.49
C GLU A 90 -6.41 -8.01 -15.80
N ILE A 91 -6.62 -6.79 -16.31
CA ILE A 91 -5.57 -5.82 -16.57
C ILE A 91 -5.05 -5.25 -15.25
N LEU A 92 -5.96 -4.87 -14.35
CA LEU A 92 -5.61 -4.21 -13.09
C LEU A 92 -4.88 -5.15 -12.13
N ASN A 93 -5.19 -6.45 -12.16
CA ASN A 93 -4.54 -7.47 -11.32
C ASN A 93 -3.06 -7.72 -11.69
N GLN A 94 -2.56 -7.18 -12.80
CA GLN A 94 -1.14 -7.29 -13.17
C GLN A 94 -0.26 -6.35 -12.36
N PHE A 95 -0.82 -5.27 -11.79
CA PHE A 95 -0.09 -4.40 -10.89
C PHE A 95 0.09 -5.08 -9.53
N SER A 96 1.28 -4.89 -8.95
CA SER A 96 1.59 -5.40 -7.62
C SER A 96 2.27 -4.31 -6.79
N SER A 97 2.10 -4.36 -5.47
CA SER A 97 2.88 -3.55 -4.53
C SER A 97 3.94 -4.44 -3.90
N VAL A 98 5.20 -4.03 -3.98
CA VAL A 98 6.31 -4.70 -3.30
C VAL A 98 6.77 -3.89 -2.09
N GLN A 99 7.96 -4.16 -1.57
CA GLN A 99 8.49 -3.53 -0.37
C GLN A 99 8.39 -2.00 -0.41
N LYS A 100 8.02 -1.39 0.72
CA LYS A 100 7.83 0.06 0.87
C LYS A 100 6.87 0.67 -0.16
N GLY A 101 5.86 -0.08 -0.59
CA GLY A 101 4.82 0.41 -1.50
C GLY A 101 5.31 0.63 -2.94
N VAL A 102 6.48 0.11 -3.35
CA VAL A 102 6.88 0.22 -4.75
C VAL A 102 5.84 -0.47 -5.63
N ILE A 103 5.29 0.26 -6.60
CA ILE A 103 4.39 -0.31 -7.59
C ILE A 103 5.24 -1.00 -8.65
N GLN A 104 4.91 -2.26 -8.91
CA GLN A 104 5.58 -3.10 -9.88
C GLN A 104 4.60 -3.60 -10.94
N LEU A 105 5.06 -3.64 -12.18
CA LEU A 105 4.35 -4.22 -13.32
C LEU A 105 5.32 -5.14 -14.09
N PRO A 106 4.94 -6.40 -14.41
CA PRO A 106 5.80 -7.32 -15.16
C PRO A 106 6.25 -6.75 -16.50
N TRP A 107 7.42 -7.16 -17.01
CA TRP A 107 7.93 -6.65 -18.30
C TRP A 107 7.04 -7.05 -19.49
N ASN A 108 6.35 -8.19 -19.41
CA ASN A 108 5.48 -8.77 -20.44
C ASN A 108 3.99 -8.49 -20.19
N HIS A 109 3.67 -7.39 -19.53
CA HIS A 109 2.30 -7.02 -19.22
C HIS A 109 1.45 -6.77 -20.47
N SER A 110 0.12 -6.86 -20.32
CA SER A 110 -0.85 -6.53 -21.39
C SER A 110 -1.69 -5.29 -21.06
N VAL A 111 -1.25 -4.50 -20.07
CA VAL A 111 -1.89 -3.24 -19.69
C VAL A 111 -1.87 -2.24 -20.87
N PRO A 112 -3.02 -1.72 -21.32
CA PRO A 112 -3.10 -0.78 -22.43
C PRO A 112 -2.53 0.58 -22.06
N GLN A 113 -2.21 1.38 -23.08
CA GLN A 113 -1.78 2.76 -22.90
C GLN A 113 -2.88 3.57 -22.19
N GLY A 114 -2.47 4.38 -21.21
CA GLY A 114 -3.42 5.08 -20.37
C GLY A 114 -2.79 5.60 -19.08
N LYS A 115 -3.63 6.18 -18.23
CA LYS A 115 -3.26 6.66 -16.90
C LYS A 115 -3.97 5.82 -15.85
N TYR A 116 -3.22 5.39 -14.86
CA TYR A 116 -3.68 4.53 -13.78
C TYR A 116 -3.33 5.22 -12.46
N ALA A 117 -4.33 5.72 -11.75
CA ALA A 117 -4.17 6.28 -10.42
C ALA A 117 -4.29 5.16 -9.39
N ILE A 118 -3.22 4.92 -8.63
CA ILE A 118 -3.15 3.80 -7.70
C ILE A 118 -3.36 4.30 -6.27
N SER A 119 -4.34 3.71 -5.61
CA SER A 119 -4.65 3.91 -4.20
C SER A 119 -4.08 2.76 -3.39
N LEU A 120 -3.49 3.06 -2.23
CA LEU A 120 -2.76 2.10 -1.41
C LEU A 120 -3.37 1.96 -0.03
N ARG A 121 -3.43 0.73 0.43
CA ARG A 121 -3.66 0.42 1.84
C ARG A 121 -2.33 0.19 2.53
N ILE A 122 -2.14 0.92 3.63
CA ILE A 122 -1.00 0.80 4.52
C ILE A 122 -1.52 0.30 5.85
N SER A 123 -0.94 -0.77 6.37
CA SER A 123 -1.39 -1.36 7.63
C SER A 123 -0.24 -1.87 8.46
N ASN A 124 -0.40 -1.81 9.77
CA ASN A 124 0.40 -2.58 10.72
C ASN A 124 -0.52 -3.14 11.82
N GLU A 125 0.06 -3.68 12.88
CA GLU A 125 -0.72 -4.26 13.98
C GLU A 125 -1.67 -3.21 14.59
N GLY A 126 -2.98 -3.45 14.46
CA GLY A 126 -4.02 -2.59 15.03
C GLY A 126 -4.40 -1.33 14.24
N TYR A 127 -3.70 -1.00 13.15
CA TYR A 127 -3.97 0.17 12.30
C TYR A 127 -4.00 -0.18 10.80
N SER A 128 -4.95 0.42 10.08
CA SER A 128 -5.02 0.37 8.62
C SER A 128 -5.56 1.68 8.09
N VAL A 129 -4.87 2.25 7.10
CA VAL A 129 -5.25 3.48 6.43
C VAL A 129 -5.21 3.23 4.92
N VAL A 130 -6.25 3.69 4.23
CA VAL A 130 -6.27 3.76 2.76
C VAL A 130 -5.89 5.18 2.37
N LEU A 131 -4.95 5.31 1.45
CA LEU A 131 -4.56 6.57 0.84
C LEU A 131 -4.93 6.53 -0.64
N ASP A 132 -5.79 7.45 -1.04
CA ASP A 132 -6.33 7.49 -2.40
C ASP A 132 -5.36 8.17 -3.38
N SER A 133 -5.31 7.65 -4.60
CA SER A 133 -4.61 8.24 -5.75
C SER A 133 -3.17 8.71 -5.46
N MET A 134 -2.39 7.87 -4.78
CA MET A 134 -1.06 8.20 -4.29
C MET A 134 0.01 8.35 -5.38
N ILE A 135 -0.11 7.56 -6.45
CA ILE A 135 0.82 7.60 -7.58
C ILE A 135 0.06 7.42 -8.89
N MET A 136 0.48 8.15 -9.92
CA MET A 136 -0.01 7.99 -11.28
C MET A 136 0.98 7.19 -12.13
N VAL A 137 0.56 5.99 -12.56
CA VAL A 137 1.31 5.19 -13.54
C VAL A 137 0.80 5.54 -14.93
N ILE A 138 1.71 5.99 -15.79
CA ILE A 138 1.42 6.37 -17.18
C ILE A 138 2.00 5.28 -18.09
N ILE A 139 1.13 4.58 -18.82
CA ILE A 139 1.52 3.57 -19.79
C ILE A 139 1.59 4.22 -21.18
N LYS A 140 2.74 4.12 -21.86
CA LYS A 140 2.98 4.69 -23.20
C LYS A 140 3.55 3.67 -24.17
#